data_AF-A0A9X8DL87-F1
#
_entry.id   AF-A0A9X8DL87-F1
#
_cell.length_a   1.000
_cell.length_b   1.000
_cell.length_c   1.000
_cell.angle_alpha   90.00
_cell.angle_beta   90.00
_cell.angle_gamma   90.00
#
_symmetry.space_group_name_H-M   'P 1'
#
loop_
_entity.id
_entity.type
_entity.pdbx_description
1 polymer ?
#
loop_
_entity_poly.entity_id
_entity_poly.type
_entity_poly.pdbx_seq_one_letter_code
_entity_poly.pdbx_strand_id
1 'polypeptide(L)'
;DKWESARNRKVTKLQGSANKSLGREAKIEGIVSVTTTLLDTGSDVTLVTAGVMKSLERAGVEVKVISPEPSVIQPYGQAPALKVDRQVQFKLVTLDTPCGPLALRGLKAWVDSSSNAAELLISRAVMERLGFSEDELLSHAFAKQEVWDVSDVDKPSAMASVSRLTQVAASSDECGDDGMHCATPKIQVPSAEDAGGERNRGHQEEVKKMAAELEKTLGHSL
;
A
#
# COMPACT_ATOMS: atom_id res chain seq x y z
N ASP A 1 -9.00 -31.93 22.88
CA ASP A 1 -9.10 -31.02 21.73
C ASP A 1 -9.53 -29.61 22.11
N LYS A 2 -8.56 -28.74 22.40
CA LYS A 2 -8.76 -27.36 22.88
C LYS A 2 -8.90 -26.34 21.73
N TRP A 3 -8.81 -26.80 20.49
CA TRP A 3 -8.65 -25.95 19.30
C TRP A 3 -9.92 -25.73 18.47
N GLU A 4 -10.98 -26.50 18.71
CA GLU A 4 -12.27 -26.29 18.02
C GLU A 4 -13.05 -25.10 18.59
N SER A 5 -12.81 -24.72 19.85
CA SER A 5 -13.55 -23.64 20.51
C SER A 5 -13.15 -22.22 20.07
N ALA A 6 -12.04 -22.06 19.35
CA ALA A 6 -11.56 -20.76 18.88
C ALA A 6 -12.23 -20.29 17.57
N ARG A 7 -12.83 -21.22 16.81
CA ARG A 7 -13.42 -20.92 15.50
C ARG A 7 -14.80 -20.25 15.58
N ASN A 8 -15.41 -20.16 16.77
CA ASN A 8 -16.81 -19.75 16.91
C ASN A 8 -17.06 -18.50 17.77
N ARG A 9 -16.06 -17.66 18.02
CA ARG A 9 -16.28 -16.38 18.75
C ARG A 9 -16.66 -15.28 17.76
N LYS A 10 -17.91 -14.82 17.86
CA LYS A 10 -18.47 -13.65 17.15
C LYS A 10 -17.52 -12.45 17.29
N VAL A 11 -17.09 -11.91 16.15
CA VAL A 11 -16.26 -10.70 16.07
C VAL A 11 -17.11 -9.50 16.48
N THR A 12 -16.81 -8.91 17.63
CA THR A 12 -17.39 -7.61 18.02
C THR A 12 -16.70 -6.49 17.24
N LYS A 13 -17.49 -5.72 16.49
CA LYS A 13 -17.08 -4.55 15.71
C LYS A 13 -16.34 -3.56 16.60
N LEU A 14 -15.03 -3.40 16.36
CA LEU A 14 -14.22 -2.38 17.04
C LEU A 14 -14.48 -1.02 16.38
N GLN A 15 -14.93 -0.07 17.19
CA GLN A 15 -15.10 1.33 16.81
C GLN A 15 -13.69 1.97 16.79
N GLY A 16 -13.30 2.50 15.63
CA GLY A 16 -11.97 3.05 15.38
C GLY A 16 -11.60 4.14 16.39
N SER A 17 -10.60 3.86 17.21
CA SER A 17 -9.96 4.87 18.06
C SER A 17 -8.77 5.46 17.31
N ALA A 18 -8.62 6.78 17.40
CA ALA A 18 -7.67 7.62 16.67
C ALA A 18 -6.29 6.98 16.47
N ASN A 19 -5.74 7.19 15.27
CA ASN A 19 -4.44 6.74 14.77
C ASN A 19 -3.29 6.99 15.76
N LYS A 20 -3.16 6.10 16.75
CA LYS A 20 -1.87 5.83 17.37
C LYS A 20 -1.10 5.09 16.29
N SER A 21 0.08 5.60 15.92
CA SER A 21 1.01 4.76 15.16
C SER A 21 1.04 3.43 15.88
N LEU A 22 0.68 2.35 15.19
CA LEU A 22 0.88 1.03 15.76
C LEU A 22 2.39 0.96 15.98
N GLY A 23 2.83 1.16 17.22
CA GLY A 23 4.14 0.68 17.66
C GLY A 23 4.03 -0.83 17.54
N ARG A 24 4.24 -1.34 16.32
CA ARG A 24 4.20 -2.77 15.99
C ARG A 24 5.48 -3.38 16.51
N GLU A 25 5.65 -3.36 17.82
CA GLU A 25 6.69 -4.13 18.46
C GLU A 25 6.39 -5.59 18.13
N ALA A 26 7.34 -6.22 17.46
CA ALA A 26 7.29 -7.64 17.19
C ALA A 26 8.34 -8.32 18.07
N LYS A 27 7.99 -9.48 18.60
CA LYS A 27 8.93 -10.34 19.34
C LYS A 27 9.17 -11.62 18.59
N ILE A 28 10.43 -11.88 18.30
CA ILE A 28 10.89 -13.10 17.65
C ILE A 28 11.37 -14.06 18.72
N GLU A 29 10.85 -15.29 18.67
CA GLU A 29 11.09 -16.38 19.63
C GLU A 29 10.71 -16.00 21.08
N GLY A 30 9.88 -14.97 21.25
CA GLY A 30 9.47 -14.44 22.56
C GLY A 30 10.56 -13.67 23.31
N ILE A 31 11.74 -13.48 22.70
CA ILE A 31 12.93 -12.94 23.39
C ILE A 31 13.44 -11.68 22.70
N VAL A 32 13.59 -11.69 21.37
CA VAL A 32 14.20 -10.57 20.64
C VAL A 32 13.12 -9.63 20.16
N SER A 33 13.12 -8.39 20.67
CA SER A 33 12.28 -7.31 20.15
C SER A 33 12.83 -6.76 18.84
N VAL A 34 11.94 -6.50 17.90
CA VAL A 34 12.18 -5.85 16.61
C VAL A 34 11.81 -4.38 16.76
N THR A 35 12.67 -3.46 16.32
CA THR A 35 12.44 -2.01 16.44
C THR A 35 11.37 -1.51 15.49
N THR A 36 11.32 -2.08 14.28
CA THR A 36 10.38 -1.67 13.23
C THR A 36 9.76 -2.90 12.58
N THR A 37 8.43 -2.98 12.61
CA THR A 37 7.69 -4.00 11.84
C THR A 37 6.82 -3.35 10.78
N LEU A 38 7.12 -3.62 9.51
CA LEU A 38 6.34 -3.17 8.37
C LEU A 38 5.42 -4.30 7.88
N LEU A 39 4.15 -3.97 7.66
CA LEU A 39 3.23 -4.82 6.91
C LEU A 39 3.19 -4.26 5.49
N ASP A 40 3.77 -4.98 4.53
CA ASP A 40 3.99 -4.48 3.18
C ASP A 40 3.24 -5.34 2.16
N THR A 41 2.09 -4.81 1.71
CA THR A 41 1.29 -5.43 0.65
C THR A 41 1.96 -5.33 -0.71
N GLY A 42 3.00 -4.50 -0.88
CA GLY A 42 3.79 -4.42 -2.10
C GLY A 42 4.86 -5.51 -2.22
N SER A 43 5.17 -6.22 -1.13
CA SER A 43 6.22 -7.23 -1.11
C SER A 43 5.66 -8.65 -1.21
N ASP A 44 6.25 -9.46 -2.09
CA ASP A 44 5.99 -10.90 -2.18
C ASP A 44 6.76 -11.71 -1.10
N VAL A 45 7.83 -11.12 -0.55
CA VAL A 45 8.78 -11.80 0.34
C VAL A 45 8.88 -11.13 1.71
N THR A 46 8.88 -11.96 2.77
CA THR A 46 9.13 -11.48 4.13
C THR A 46 10.63 -11.31 4.31
N LEU A 47 11.05 -10.17 4.87
CA LEU A 47 12.44 -9.80 5.07
C LEU A 47 12.73 -9.52 6.54
N VAL A 48 13.94 -9.86 6.97
CA VAL A 48 14.46 -9.53 8.29
C VAL A 48 15.89 -9.06 8.16
N THR A 49 16.28 -8.03 8.92
CA THR A 49 17.64 -7.48 8.84
C THR A 49 18.61 -8.22 9.78
N ALA A 50 19.91 -8.12 9.49
CA ALA A 50 20.96 -8.82 10.26
C ALA A 50 20.99 -8.48 11.75
N GLY A 51 20.53 -7.29 12.16
CA GLY A 51 20.49 -6.90 13.57
C GLY A 51 19.60 -7.82 14.42
N VAL A 52 18.49 -8.32 13.85
CA VAL A 52 17.65 -9.33 14.51
C VAL A 52 18.41 -10.64 14.65
N MET A 53 19.07 -11.10 13.58
CA MET A 53 19.81 -12.37 13.57
C MET A 53 20.94 -12.37 14.61
N LYS A 54 21.73 -11.29 14.67
CA LYS A 54 22.79 -11.09 15.67
C LYS A 54 22.25 -11.07 17.10
N SER A 55 21.04 -10.55 17.29
CA SER A 55 20.39 -10.52 18.60
C SER A 55 19.93 -11.92 19.03
N LEU A 56 19.42 -12.73 18.10
CA LEU A 56 19.06 -14.12 18.34
C LEU A 56 20.29 -14.98 18.66
N GLU A 57 21.38 -14.80 17.93
CA GLU A 57 22.66 -15.46 18.19
C GLU A 57 23.18 -15.14 19.60
N ARG A 58 23.15 -13.85 19.99
CA ARG A 58 23.53 -13.42 21.35
C ARG A 58 22.64 -14.02 22.43
N ALA A 59 21.36 -14.21 22.14
CA ALA A 59 20.40 -14.85 23.03
C ALA A 59 20.52 -16.39 23.06
N GLY A 60 21.43 -16.99 22.29
CA GLY A 60 21.61 -18.44 22.21
C GLY A 60 20.44 -19.15 21.51
N VAL A 61 19.69 -18.43 20.66
CA VAL A 61 18.51 -18.96 19.98
C VAL A 61 18.90 -19.48 18.60
N GLU A 62 18.77 -20.79 18.41
CA GLU A 62 19.01 -21.41 17.11
C GLU A 62 17.80 -21.20 16.17
N VAL A 63 18.05 -20.57 15.02
CA VAL A 63 17.06 -20.34 13.98
C VAL A 63 17.25 -21.36 12.86
N LYS A 64 16.16 -21.99 12.43
CA LYS A 64 16.19 -22.98 11.35
C LYS A 64 16.49 -22.30 10.01
N VAL A 65 17.56 -22.73 9.33
CA VAL A 65 17.83 -22.33 7.95
C VAL A 65 17.02 -23.22 6.99
N ILE A 66 16.25 -22.60 6.11
CA ILE A 66 15.43 -23.27 5.09
C ILE A 66 16.19 -23.36 3.77
N SER A 67 16.86 -22.28 3.38
CA SER A 67 17.75 -22.25 2.22
C SER A 67 19.02 -21.50 2.61
N PRO A 68 20.20 -22.14 2.53
CA PRO A 68 21.47 -21.47 2.83
C PRO A 68 22.01 -20.65 1.66
N GLU A 69 21.41 -20.78 0.47
CA GLU A 69 21.91 -20.14 -0.75
C GLU A 69 21.48 -18.67 -0.82
N PRO A 70 22.41 -17.74 -1.08
CA PRO A 70 22.09 -16.34 -1.32
C PRO A 70 21.17 -16.17 -2.53
N SER A 71 20.31 -15.16 -2.47
CA SER A 71 19.39 -14.82 -3.54
C SER A 71 19.37 -13.31 -3.79
N VAL A 72 18.80 -12.93 -4.91
CA VAL A 72 18.62 -11.54 -5.30
C VAL A 72 17.14 -11.26 -5.41
N ILE A 73 16.67 -10.29 -4.63
CA ILE A 73 15.31 -9.77 -4.70
C ILE A 73 15.38 -8.47 -5.49
N GLN A 74 14.61 -8.38 -6.57
CA GLN A 74 14.50 -7.16 -7.36
C GLN A 74 13.39 -6.29 -6.74
N PRO A 75 13.72 -5.15 -6.10
CA PRO A 75 12.69 -4.26 -5.64
C PRO A 75 12.01 -3.62 -6.84
N TYR A 76 10.82 -3.11 -6.58
CA TYR A 76 10.02 -2.50 -7.60
C TYR A 76 10.56 -1.13 -8.05
N GLY A 77 10.42 -0.80 -9.34
CA GLY A 77 10.94 0.44 -9.91
C GLY A 77 12.46 0.41 -10.15
N GLN A 78 13.10 1.58 -10.03
CA GLN A 78 14.54 1.77 -10.35
C GLN A 78 15.47 1.52 -9.15
N ALA A 79 14.95 0.99 -8.05
CA ALA A 79 15.76 0.67 -6.89
C ALA A 79 16.74 -0.47 -7.20
N PRO A 80 17.97 -0.43 -6.66
CA PRO A 80 18.97 -1.45 -6.91
C PRO A 80 18.52 -2.81 -6.35
N ALA A 81 18.96 -3.88 -7.00
CA ALA A 81 18.69 -5.24 -6.58
C ALA A 81 19.21 -5.50 -5.15
N LEU A 82 18.35 -6.06 -4.29
CA LEU A 82 18.68 -6.40 -2.90
C LEU A 82 19.27 -7.81 -2.85
N LYS A 83 20.49 -7.93 -2.34
CA LYS A 83 21.13 -9.23 -2.11
C LYS A 83 20.77 -9.72 -0.71
N VAL A 84 20.16 -10.89 -0.64
CA VAL A 84 19.84 -11.60 0.62
C VAL A 84 20.69 -12.86 0.73
N ASP A 85 21.05 -13.23 1.95
CA ASP A 85 22.08 -14.24 2.19
C ASP A 85 21.53 -15.66 2.35
N ARG A 86 20.43 -15.84 3.05
CA ARG A 86 19.78 -17.12 3.35
C ARG A 86 18.32 -16.91 3.70
N GLN A 87 17.52 -17.95 3.56
CA GLN A 87 16.15 -17.99 4.06
C GLN A 87 16.11 -18.76 5.38
N VAL A 88 15.49 -18.16 6.39
CA VAL A 88 15.31 -18.72 7.72
C VAL A 88 13.84 -18.94 8.04
N GLN A 89 13.56 -19.76 9.05
CA GLN A 89 12.23 -19.96 9.61
C GLN A 89 12.26 -19.75 11.12
N PHE A 90 11.44 -18.81 11.58
CA PHE A 90 11.17 -18.59 12.99
C PHE A 90 10.05 -19.52 13.46
N LYS A 91 10.21 -20.13 14.64
CA LYS A 91 9.19 -20.97 15.27
C LYS A 91 8.01 -20.12 15.74
N LEU A 92 8.30 -18.92 16.25
CA LEU A 92 7.29 -17.98 16.74
C LEU A 92 7.71 -16.53 16.53
N VAL A 93 6.85 -15.76 15.88
CA VAL A 93 6.89 -14.29 15.85
C VAL A 93 5.58 -13.78 16.43
N THR A 94 5.65 -12.87 17.40
CA THR A 94 4.46 -12.29 18.03
C THR A 94 4.38 -10.83 17.64
N LEU A 95 3.26 -10.41 17.07
CA LEU A 95 2.97 -9.01 16.77
C LEU A 95 2.08 -8.45 17.87
N ASP A 96 2.46 -7.32 18.44
CA ASP A 96 1.59 -6.61 19.36
C ASP A 96 0.48 -5.91 18.58
N THR A 97 -0.77 -6.24 18.91
CA THR A 97 -1.95 -5.62 18.32
C THR A 97 -2.84 -5.04 19.44
N PRO A 98 -3.69 -4.05 19.15
CA PRO A 98 -4.62 -3.49 20.13
C PRO A 98 -5.59 -4.52 20.73
N CYS A 99 -5.79 -5.65 20.04
CA CYS A 99 -6.68 -6.73 20.48
C CYS A 99 -5.94 -7.83 21.25
N GLY A 100 -4.65 -7.65 21.53
CA GLY A 100 -3.76 -8.65 22.13
C GLY A 100 -2.70 -9.16 21.14
N PRO A 101 -1.76 -9.99 21.64
CA PRO A 101 -0.67 -10.52 20.83
C PRO A 101 -1.17 -11.46 19.73
N LEU A 102 -0.69 -11.26 18.50
CA LEU A 102 -0.93 -12.14 17.37
C LEU A 102 0.30 -13.01 17.10
N ALA A 103 0.16 -14.32 17.29
CA ALA A 103 1.24 -15.29 17.12
C ALA A 103 1.29 -15.86 15.70
N LEU A 104 2.43 -15.67 15.03
CA LEU A 104 2.78 -16.24 13.74
C LEU A 104 3.78 -17.38 13.95
N ARG A 105 3.41 -18.61 13.57
CA ARG A 105 4.30 -19.77 13.70
C ARG A 105 4.85 -20.18 12.35
N GLY A 106 6.13 -20.58 12.33
CA GLY A 106 6.79 -21.05 11.11
C GLY A 106 6.99 -19.97 10.05
N LEU A 107 7.05 -18.69 10.46
CA LEU A 107 7.26 -17.56 9.56
C LEU A 107 8.62 -17.72 8.88
N LYS A 108 8.61 -17.77 7.54
CA LYS A 108 9.82 -17.81 6.72
C LYS A 108 10.20 -16.39 6.33
N ALA A 109 11.48 -16.05 6.44
CA ALA A 109 11.99 -14.73 6.08
C ALA A 109 13.36 -14.86 5.39
N TRP A 110 13.61 -13.99 4.41
CA TRP A 110 14.94 -13.77 3.87
C TRP A 110 15.71 -12.82 4.77
N VAL A 111 17.00 -13.11 4.98
CA VAL A 111 17.87 -12.27 5.79
C VAL A 111 18.59 -11.27 4.90
N ASP A 112 18.40 -9.98 5.19
CA ASP A 112 19.15 -8.88 4.60
C ASP A 112 20.39 -8.59 5.47
N SER A 113 21.55 -8.96 4.92
CA SER A 113 22.85 -8.75 5.56
C SER A 113 23.45 -7.36 5.35
N SER A 114 22.84 -6.52 4.51
CA SER A 114 23.33 -5.17 4.22
C SER A 114 23.01 -4.17 5.34
N SER A 115 21.95 -4.41 6.12
CA SER A 115 21.50 -3.56 7.21
C SER A 115 21.67 -4.22 8.58
N ASN A 116 22.22 -3.46 9.54
CA ASN A 116 22.32 -3.85 10.95
C ASN A 116 21.14 -3.36 11.79
N ALA A 117 20.11 -2.78 11.17
CA ALA A 117 18.87 -2.42 11.86
C ALA A 117 18.18 -3.68 12.42
N ALA A 118 17.18 -3.50 13.27
CA ALA A 118 16.38 -4.60 13.82
C ALA A 118 14.96 -4.51 13.26
N GLU A 119 14.79 -4.82 11.98
CA GLU A 119 13.55 -4.61 11.24
C GLU A 119 12.99 -5.92 10.70
N LEU A 120 11.66 -5.97 10.60
CA LEU A 120 10.89 -7.08 10.05
C LEU A 120 9.88 -6.51 9.05
N LEU A 121 9.91 -7.01 7.82
CA LEU A 121 8.92 -6.73 6.79
C LEU A 121 8.12 -7.99 6.52
N ILE A 122 6.80 -7.91 6.69
CA ILE A 122 5.85 -9.00 6.46
C ILE A 122 5.21 -8.83 5.09
N SER A 123 5.33 -9.85 4.26
CA SER A 123 4.84 -9.83 2.87
C SER A 123 3.33 -9.94 2.75
N ARG A 124 2.83 -9.57 1.56
CA ARG A 124 1.46 -9.76 1.11
C ARG A 124 0.95 -11.17 1.39
N ALA A 125 1.69 -12.20 0.99
CA ALA A 125 1.25 -13.60 1.17
C ALA A 125 1.00 -13.97 2.65
N VAL A 126 1.77 -13.40 3.58
CA VAL A 126 1.53 -13.59 5.02
C VAL A 126 0.31 -12.80 5.46
N MET A 127 0.15 -11.56 5.00
CA MET A 127 -1.01 -10.72 5.31
C MET A 127 -2.32 -11.34 4.79
N GLU A 128 -2.35 -11.85 3.57
CA GLU A 128 -3.47 -12.58 2.99
C GLU A 128 -3.83 -13.79 3.85
N ARG A 129 -2.81 -14.52 4.34
CA ARG A 129 -3.02 -15.65 5.25
C ARG A 129 -3.65 -15.24 6.59
N LEU A 130 -3.44 -14.00 7.01
CA LEU A 130 -4.04 -13.38 8.20
C LEU A 130 -5.43 -12.78 7.95
N GLY A 131 -5.93 -12.85 6.71
CA GLY A 131 -7.25 -12.35 6.33
C GLY A 131 -7.24 -10.93 5.75
N PHE A 132 -6.08 -10.40 5.35
CA PHE A 132 -6.06 -9.20 4.52
C PHE A 132 -6.57 -9.53 3.12
N SER A 133 -7.55 -8.80 2.63
CA SER A 133 -8.04 -8.88 1.26
C SER A 133 -8.43 -7.49 0.79
N GLU A 134 -7.93 -7.09 -0.38
CA GLU A 134 -8.31 -5.81 -1.01
C GLU A 134 -9.79 -5.82 -1.40
N ASP A 135 -10.29 -6.94 -1.92
CA ASP A 135 -11.70 -7.11 -2.28
C ASP A 135 -12.62 -7.02 -1.06
N GLU A 136 -12.26 -7.68 0.05
CA GLU A 136 -13.01 -7.54 1.29
C GLU A 136 -12.93 -6.10 1.80
N LEU A 137 -11.76 -5.48 1.78
CA LEU A 137 -11.60 -4.09 2.21
C LEU A 137 -12.52 -3.14 1.41
N LEU A 138 -12.50 -3.24 0.08
CA LEU A 138 -13.28 -2.40 -0.81
C LEU A 138 -14.78 -2.70 -0.76
N SER A 139 -15.17 -3.98 -0.68
CA SER A 139 -16.59 -4.35 -0.52
C SER A 139 -17.16 -3.89 0.82
N HIS A 140 -16.39 -3.97 1.90
CA HIS A 140 -16.80 -3.42 3.21
C HIS A 140 -16.85 -1.88 3.20
N ALA A 141 -15.97 -1.22 2.44
CA ALA A 141 -16.02 0.23 2.26
C ALA A 141 -17.28 0.63 1.50
N PHE A 142 -17.57 -0.02 0.37
CA PHE A 142 -18.78 0.19 -0.43
C PHE A 142 -20.06 -0.06 0.38
N ALA A 143 -20.10 -1.14 1.15
CA ALA A 143 -21.25 -1.46 2.01
C ALA A 143 -21.52 -0.40 3.10
N LYS A 144 -20.50 0.38 3.48
CA LYS A 144 -20.68 1.53 4.37
C LYS A 144 -21.11 2.77 3.59
N GLN A 145 -20.46 3.03 2.46
CA GLN A 145 -20.65 4.21 1.65
C GLN A 145 -20.10 3.96 0.25
N GLU A 146 -20.91 4.25 -0.76
CA GLU A 146 -20.53 4.10 -2.17
C GLU A 146 -19.61 5.23 -2.64
N VAL A 147 -19.88 6.47 -2.22
CA VAL A 147 -19.12 7.66 -2.65
C VAL A 147 -18.34 8.22 -1.47
N TRP A 148 -17.01 8.12 -1.51
CA TRP A 148 -16.10 8.70 -0.53
C TRP A 148 -15.54 10.01 -1.06
N ASP A 149 -15.76 11.11 -0.34
CA ASP A 149 -14.98 12.32 -0.56
C ASP A 149 -13.60 12.11 0.08
N VAL A 150 -12.55 12.15 -0.74
CA VAL A 150 -11.15 11.95 -0.33
C VAL A 150 -10.32 13.21 -0.56
N SER A 151 -10.97 14.34 -0.83
CA SER A 151 -10.29 15.62 -1.06
C SER A 151 -9.58 16.16 0.17
N ASP A 152 -9.91 15.66 1.36
CA ASP A 152 -9.30 16.00 2.65
C ASP A 152 -8.15 15.05 3.06
N VAL A 153 -7.80 14.07 2.23
CA VAL A 153 -6.71 13.09 2.47
C VAL A 153 -5.33 13.69 2.18
N ASP A 154 -5.12 14.98 2.48
CA ASP A 154 -3.87 15.70 2.21
C ASP A 154 -3.21 16.30 3.47
N LYS A 155 -2.18 15.58 3.92
CA LYS A 155 -0.80 16.11 4.02
C LYS A 155 0.16 14.93 4.08
N PRO A 156 0.94 14.63 3.03
CA PRO A 156 1.99 13.63 3.16
C PRO A 156 2.96 14.11 4.25
N SER A 157 3.10 13.29 5.30
CA SER A 157 4.23 13.44 6.22
C SER A 157 5.52 13.44 5.41
N ALA A 158 6.55 14.18 5.85
CA ALA A 158 7.82 14.36 5.15
C ALA A 158 8.61 13.06 4.87
N MET A 159 8.05 11.88 5.18
CA MET A 159 8.56 10.55 4.91
C MET A 159 7.64 9.70 3.99
N ALA A 160 6.81 10.32 3.15
CA ALA A 160 6.04 9.57 2.15
C ALA A 160 6.96 9.17 0.97
N SER A 161 7.19 7.86 0.79
CA SER A 161 7.88 7.29 -0.37
C SER A 161 6.87 6.53 -1.24
N VAL A 162 6.93 6.73 -2.55
CA VAL A 162 6.05 6.09 -3.54
C VAL A 162 6.90 5.16 -4.42
N SER A 163 6.65 3.85 -4.37
CA SER A 163 7.25 2.88 -5.29
C SER A 163 6.45 2.84 -6.60
N ARG A 164 7.07 3.29 -7.70
CA ARG A 164 6.45 3.43 -9.04
C ARG A 164 6.02 2.09 -9.63
N LEU A 165 4.86 2.08 -10.30
CA LEU A 165 4.31 0.91 -10.99
C LEU A 165 5.11 0.50 -12.27
N THR A 166 6.09 -0.41 -12.18
CA THR A 166 6.75 -1.08 -13.33
C THR A 166 6.01 -2.35 -13.79
N GLN A 167 5.31 -2.26 -14.92
CA GLN A 167 4.77 -3.42 -15.63
C GLN A 167 5.91 -4.18 -16.33
N VAL A 168 6.07 -5.48 -16.06
CA VAL A 168 6.98 -6.37 -16.81
C VAL A 168 6.27 -6.81 -18.09
N ALA A 169 6.84 -6.48 -19.24
CA ALA A 169 6.60 -7.22 -20.47
C ALA A 169 7.79 -8.17 -20.71
N ALA A 170 7.46 -9.43 -20.98
CA ALA A 170 8.42 -10.47 -21.33
C ALA A 170 9.23 -10.07 -22.57
N SER A 171 10.52 -10.38 -22.52
CA SER A 171 11.47 -10.26 -23.61
C SER A 171 11.03 -11.05 -24.85
N SER A 172 11.07 -10.41 -26.01
CA SER A 172 11.72 -10.95 -27.21
C SER A 172 12.15 -9.78 -28.09
N ASP A 173 13.47 -9.68 -28.24
CA ASP A 173 14.28 -9.23 -29.39
C ASP A 173 13.80 -8.10 -30.33
N GLU A 174 14.81 -7.27 -30.63
CA GLU A 174 14.95 -6.30 -31.73
C GLU A 174 14.47 -4.85 -31.52
N CYS A 175 15.39 -3.97 -31.88
CA CYS A 175 15.43 -2.52 -31.74
C CYS A 175 14.30 -1.82 -32.52
N GLY A 176 13.52 -0.98 -31.82
CA GLY A 176 12.62 -0.01 -32.41
C GLY A 176 12.48 1.19 -31.47
N ASP A 177 12.86 2.37 -31.96
CA ASP A 177 12.58 3.67 -31.37
C ASP A 177 11.10 4.01 -31.62
N ASP A 178 10.25 3.79 -30.63
CA ASP A 178 8.92 4.35 -30.57
C ASP A 178 8.66 4.97 -29.20
N GLY A 179 8.85 6.30 -29.16
CA GLY A 179 8.57 7.16 -28.02
C GLY A 179 7.17 6.93 -27.45
N MET A 180 7.10 6.16 -26.38
CA MET A 180 5.86 5.96 -25.63
C MET A 180 5.58 7.20 -24.78
N HIS A 181 4.89 8.16 -25.38
CA HIS A 181 4.31 9.30 -24.65
C HIS A 181 3.15 8.80 -23.78
N CYS A 182 3.42 8.55 -22.50
CA CYS A 182 2.35 8.44 -21.52
C CYS A 182 1.67 9.81 -21.35
N ALA A 183 0.35 9.81 -21.27
CA ALA A 183 -0.46 10.98 -20.99
C ALA A 183 -0.20 11.45 -19.53
N THR A 184 0.79 12.31 -19.36
CA THR A 184 0.82 13.23 -18.22
C THR A 184 -0.31 14.22 -18.42
N PRO A 185 -1.37 14.27 -17.58
CA PRO A 185 -2.22 15.44 -17.59
C PRO A 185 -1.37 16.62 -17.15
N LYS A 186 -1.18 17.59 -18.05
CA LYS A 186 -0.53 18.86 -17.72
C LYS A 186 -1.50 19.62 -16.81
N ILE A 187 -1.30 19.53 -15.49
CA ILE A 187 -1.90 20.48 -14.56
C ILE A 187 -1.19 21.82 -14.79
N GLN A 188 -1.79 22.65 -15.63
CA GLN A 188 -1.49 24.06 -15.67
C GLN A 188 -2.18 24.69 -14.47
N VAL A 189 -1.37 25.19 -13.53
CA VAL A 189 -1.85 26.14 -12.53
C VAL A 189 -1.96 27.49 -13.25
N PRO A 190 -3.15 28.11 -13.40
CA PRO A 190 -3.21 29.46 -13.90
C PRO A 190 -2.70 30.39 -12.80
N SER A 191 -1.49 30.93 -13.02
CA SER A 191 -1.01 32.09 -12.28
C SER A 191 -1.91 33.28 -12.61
N ALA A 192 -2.16 34.10 -11.59
CA ALA A 192 -3.05 35.24 -11.66
C ALA A 192 -2.60 36.32 -12.69
N GLU A 193 -3.62 37.03 -13.18
CA GLU A 193 -3.60 38.40 -13.77
C GLU A 193 -3.43 38.54 -15.30
N ASP A 194 -4.62 38.72 -15.92
CA ASP A 194 -5.05 39.71 -16.93
C ASP A 194 -4.35 39.84 -18.30
N ALA A 195 -5.10 39.49 -19.36
CA ALA A 195 -5.43 40.42 -20.45
C ALA A 195 -6.24 39.72 -21.58
N GLY A 196 -7.47 40.21 -21.79
CA GLY A 196 -7.97 40.59 -23.10
C GLY A 196 -8.43 39.52 -24.12
N GLY A 197 -9.73 39.58 -24.45
CA GLY A 197 -10.13 39.62 -25.86
C GLY A 197 -10.74 38.37 -26.49
N GLU A 198 -12.04 38.48 -26.80
CA GLU A 198 -12.70 37.85 -27.95
C GLU A 198 -12.80 36.32 -28.00
N ARG A 199 -13.86 35.78 -27.39
CA ARG A 199 -14.56 34.62 -27.98
C ARG A 199 -15.99 34.35 -27.47
N ASN A 200 -16.68 35.34 -26.91
CA ASN A 200 -18.04 35.13 -26.38
C ASN A 200 -19.17 35.78 -27.21
N ARG A 201 -18.95 36.01 -28.51
CA ARG A 201 -19.93 36.71 -29.37
C ARG A 201 -20.93 35.79 -30.10
N GLY A 202 -20.66 34.49 -30.21
CA GLY A 202 -21.53 33.56 -30.95
C GLY A 202 -22.69 32.98 -30.13
N HIS A 203 -22.43 32.58 -28.89
CA HIS A 203 -23.43 31.89 -28.06
C HIS A 203 -24.51 32.82 -27.47
N GLN A 204 -24.20 34.10 -27.26
CA GLN A 204 -25.20 35.05 -26.74
C GLN A 204 -26.23 35.49 -27.79
N GLU A 205 -25.92 35.46 -29.09
CA GLU A 205 -26.91 35.79 -30.12
C GLU A 205 -27.90 34.65 -30.35
N GLU A 206 -27.46 33.38 -30.33
CA GLU A 206 -28.39 32.24 -30.46
C GLU A 206 -29.35 32.14 -29.27
N VAL A 207 -28.88 32.38 -28.05
CA VAL A 207 -29.72 32.35 -26.85
C VAL A 207 -30.73 33.51 -26.85
N LYS A 208 -30.36 34.70 -27.35
CA LYS A 208 -31.30 35.82 -27.52
C LYS A 208 -32.33 35.57 -28.62
N LYS A 209 -31.94 34.90 -29.70
CA LYS A 209 -32.86 34.56 -30.80
C LYS A 209 -33.88 33.49 -30.40
N MET A 210 -33.47 32.51 -29.60
CA MET A 210 -34.38 31.50 -29.03
C MET A 210 -35.34 32.09 -27.98
N ALA A 211 -34.87 33.02 -27.14
CA ALA A 211 -35.72 33.68 -26.15
C ALA A 211 -36.81 34.56 -26.80
N ALA A 212 -36.49 35.24 -27.90
CA ALA A 212 -37.45 36.05 -28.65
C ALA A 212 -38.51 35.21 -29.39
N GLU A 213 -38.16 34.00 -29.85
CA GLU A 213 -39.09 33.07 -30.50
C GLU A 213 -40.11 32.49 -29.48
N LEU A 214 -39.66 32.24 -28.25
CA LEU A 214 -40.48 31.72 -27.14
C LEU A 214 -41.49 32.74 -26.61
N GLU A 215 -41.13 34.03 -26.49
CA GLU A 215 -42.10 35.06 -26.09
C GLU A 215 -43.18 35.30 -27.15
N LYS A 216 -42.86 35.10 -28.44
CA LYS A 216 -43.83 35.23 -29.54
C LYS A 216 -44.84 34.10 -29.60
N THR A 217 -44.49 32.91 -29.11
CA THR A 217 -45.38 31.73 -29.08
C THR A 217 -46.27 31.69 -27.84
N LEU A 218 -45.85 32.29 -26.72
CA LEU A 218 -46.63 32.38 -25.48
C LEU A 218 -47.55 33.61 -25.41
N GLY A 219 -47.35 34.62 -26.25
CA GLY A 219 -48.20 35.82 -26.32
C GLY A 219 -49.51 35.69 -27.10
N HIS A 220 -49.81 34.54 -27.72
CA HIS A 220 -51.00 34.33 -28.56
C HIS A 220 -52.00 33.32 -27.97
N SER A 221 -51.95 33.04 -26.67
CA SER A 221 -52.96 32.23 -25.98
C SER A 221 -53.45 32.86 -24.67
N LEU A 222 -53.88 34.12 -24.78
CA LEU A 222 -54.92 34.73 -23.96
C LEU A 222 -55.95 35.38 -24.90
#